data_AF-A0A4P5THQ9-F1
#
_entry.id   AF-A0A4P5THQ9-F1
#
_cell.length_a   1.000
_cell.length_b   1.000
_cell.length_c   1.000
_cell.angle_alpha   90.00
_cell.angle_beta   90.00
_cell.angle_gamma   90.00
#
_symmetry.space_group_name_H-M   'P 1'
#
loop_
_entity.id
_entity.type
_entity.pdbx_description
1 polymer ?
#
loop_
_entity_poly.entity_id
_entity_poly.type
_entity_poly.pdbx_seq_one_letter_code
_entity_poly.pdbx_strand_id
1 'polypeptide(L)'
;MSLLAVSCGPGQPKLEQKKMVSVLCDVMVMEAGHQVKYNYGILPDSIWVRDYSFICKKHGVKYDDFKAELSRLKAHPADFDVVMERVITQLQLAEIHARKGNR
;
A
#
# COMPACT_ATOMS: atom_id res chain seq x y z
N MET A 1 12.86 13.26 38.60
CA MET A 1 13.34 13.19 37.20
C MET A 1 13.69 11.75 36.90
N SER A 2 12.80 11.01 36.23
CA SER A 2 13.14 9.71 35.64
C SER A 2 12.94 9.83 34.13
N LEU A 3 14.05 9.99 33.42
CA LEU A 3 14.10 9.82 31.97
C LEU A 3 13.91 8.33 31.68
N LEU A 4 12.73 7.96 31.20
CA LEU A 4 12.54 6.71 30.47
C LEU A 4 13.15 6.89 29.08
N ALA A 5 14.43 6.55 28.96
CA ALA A 5 15.05 6.30 27.67
C ALA A 5 14.47 5.00 27.09
N VAL A 6 13.33 5.10 26.40
CA VAL A 6 12.86 4.05 25.52
C VAL A 6 13.83 4.00 24.34
N SER A 7 14.72 3.00 24.40
CA SER A 7 15.56 2.57 23.29
C SER A 7 14.66 2.18 22.11
N CYS A 8 14.48 3.07 21.13
CA CYS A 8 13.88 2.73 19.84
C CYS A 8 14.84 1.80 19.08
N GLY A 9 14.44 0.53 18.97
CA GLY A 9 15.02 -0.42 18.02
C GLY A 9 14.78 0.01 16.56
N PRO A 10 15.25 -0.77 15.57
CA PRO A 10 15.27 -0.35 14.17
C PRO A 10 13.85 -0.01 13.67
N GLY A 11 13.66 1.25 13.28
CA GLY A 11 12.62 1.73 12.37
C GLY A 11 11.17 1.35 12.69
N GLN A 12 10.55 2.03 13.68
CA GLN A 12 9.11 1.92 13.91
C GLN A 12 8.29 2.16 12.63
N PRO A 13 7.18 1.42 12.41
CA PRO A 13 6.30 1.64 11.26
C PRO A 13 5.84 3.09 11.18
N LYS A 14 5.97 3.69 9.99
CA LYS A 14 5.53 5.06 9.73
C LYS A 14 4.03 5.16 9.45
N LEU A 15 3.43 4.04 9.07
CA LEU A 15 2.01 3.92 8.78
C LEU A 15 1.43 2.71 9.50
N GLU A 16 0.24 2.88 10.08
CA GLU A 16 -0.49 1.75 10.65
C GLU A 16 -0.77 0.69 9.58
N GLN A 17 -0.56 -0.58 9.92
CA GLN A 17 -0.71 -1.68 8.99
C GLN A 17 -2.07 -1.69 8.28
N LYS A 18 -3.16 -1.39 9.01
CA LYS A 18 -4.52 -1.33 8.43
C LYS A 18 -4.61 -0.29 7.32
N LYS A 19 -4.05 0.92 7.51
CA LYS A 19 -4.00 1.95 6.49
C LYS A 19 -3.10 1.55 5.32
N MET A 20 -1.96 0.93 5.60
CA MET A 20 -1.06 0.42 4.56
C MET A 20 -1.77 -0.59 3.65
N VAL A 21 -2.50 -1.55 4.24
CA VAL A 21 -3.29 -2.52 3.48
C VAL A 21 -4.35 -1.83 2.62
N SER A 22 -5.12 -0.89 3.17
CA SER A 22 -6.15 -0.17 2.40
C SER A 22 -5.58 0.65 1.24
N VAL A 23 -4.44 1.32 1.45
CA VAL A 23 -3.72 2.04 0.38
C VAL A 23 -3.24 1.06 -0.68
N LEU A 24 -2.61 -0.05 -0.29
CA LEU A 24 -2.08 -1.04 -1.22
C LEU A 24 -3.17 -1.74 -2.03
N CYS A 25 -4.35 -1.99 -1.48
CA CYS A 25 -5.47 -2.53 -2.27
C CYS A 25 -5.80 -1.63 -3.47
N ASP A 26 -5.94 -0.31 -3.25
CA ASP A 26 -6.22 0.63 -4.33
C ASP A 26 -5.03 0.77 -5.30
N VAL A 27 -3.79 0.75 -4.77
CA VAL A 27 -2.57 0.78 -5.59
C VAL A 27 -2.51 -0.43 -6.53
N MET A 28 -2.78 -1.64 -6.05
CA MET A 28 -2.74 -2.86 -6.87
C MET A 28 -3.78 -2.81 -7.99
N VAL A 29 -5.00 -2.34 -7.70
CA VAL A 29 -6.04 -2.17 -8.71
C VAL A 29 -5.63 -1.13 -9.76
N MET A 30 -5.05 -0.01 -9.33
CA MET A 30 -4.53 1.02 -10.24
C MET A 30 -3.41 0.46 -11.12
N GLU A 31 -2.39 -0.17 -10.53
CA GLU A 31 -1.26 -0.74 -11.29
C GLU A 31 -1.72 -1.77 -12.32
N ALA A 32 -2.64 -2.68 -11.95
CA ALA A 32 -3.23 -3.62 -12.88
C ALA A 32 -3.99 -2.92 -14.01
N GLY A 33 -4.76 -1.87 -13.69
CA GLY A 33 -5.45 -1.05 -14.69
C GLY A 33 -4.49 -0.37 -15.68
N HIS A 34 -3.34 0.12 -15.19
CA HIS A 34 -2.30 0.68 -16.04
C HIS A 34 -1.66 -0.38 -16.94
N GLN A 35 -1.34 -1.57 -16.41
CA GLN A 35 -0.81 -2.68 -17.21
C GLN A 35 -1.75 -3.06 -18.36
N VAL A 36 -3.06 -3.15 -18.10
CA VAL A 36 -4.06 -3.44 -19.13
C VAL A 36 -4.17 -2.29 -20.13
N LYS A 37 -4.34 -1.05 -19.65
CA LYS A 37 -4.59 0.12 -20.49
C LYS A 37 -3.43 0.45 -21.43
N TYR A 38 -2.21 0.30 -20.96
CA TYR A 38 -1.00 0.68 -21.68
C TYR A 38 -0.26 -0.54 -22.28
N ASN A 39 -0.93 -1.70 -22.35
CA ASN A 39 -0.38 -2.94 -22.90
C ASN A 39 1.00 -3.29 -22.32
N TYR A 40 1.10 -3.27 -20.99
CA TYR A 40 2.33 -3.52 -20.22
C TYR A 40 3.49 -2.56 -20.54
N GLY A 41 3.21 -1.42 -21.17
CA GLY A 41 4.19 -0.37 -21.45
C GLY A 41 4.73 0.27 -20.17
N ILE A 42 5.99 0.70 -20.23
CA ILE A 42 6.63 1.44 -19.14
C ILE A 42 6.10 2.87 -19.15
N LEU A 43 5.59 3.32 -18.00
CA LEU A 43 5.12 4.68 -17.82
C LEU A 43 6.18 5.57 -17.17
N PRO A 44 6.24 6.86 -17.50
CA PRO A 44 7.12 7.81 -16.82
C PRO A 44 6.84 7.88 -15.32
N ASP A 45 7.89 8.10 -14.52
CA ASP A 45 7.80 8.24 -13.05
C ASP A 45 6.78 9.28 -12.59
N SER A 46 6.58 10.34 -13.36
CA SER A 46 5.61 11.40 -13.05
C SER A 46 4.17 10.87 -12.97
N ILE A 47 3.83 9.84 -13.76
CA ILE A 47 2.51 9.19 -13.73
C ILE A 47 2.35 8.40 -12.43
N TRP A 48 3.34 7.58 -12.08
CA TRP A 48 3.33 6.80 -10.83
C TRP A 48 3.26 7.69 -9.59
N VAL A 49 4.07 8.76 -9.55
CA VAL A 49 4.04 9.72 -8.44
C VAL A 49 2.67 10.38 -8.31
N ARG A 50 2.07 10.82 -9.44
CA ARG A 50 0.73 11.42 -9.45
C ARG A 50 -0.32 10.43 -8.90
N ASP A 51 -0.32 9.20 -9.41
CA ASP A 51 -1.37 8.22 -9.10
C ASP A 51 -1.24 7.68 -7.68
N TYR A 52 -0.03 7.39 -7.21
CA TYR A 52 0.19 7.05 -5.79
C TYR A 52 -0.16 8.20 -4.85
N SER A 53 0.19 9.44 -5.21
CA SER A 53 -0.18 10.61 -4.40
C SER A 53 -1.69 10.78 -4.30
N PHE A 54 -2.41 10.56 -5.40
CA PHE A 54 -3.87 10.60 -5.42
C PHE A 54 -4.48 9.54 -4.50
N ILE A 55 -4.00 8.30 -4.55
CA ILE A 55 -4.47 7.21 -3.67
C ILE A 55 -4.13 7.50 -2.21
N CYS A 56 -2.90 7.93 -1.90
CA CYS A 56 -2.51 8.29 -0.54
C CYS A 56 -3.42 9.38 0.03
N LYS A 57 -3.75 10.39 -0.78
CA LYS A 57 -4.69 11.46 -0.41
C LYS A 57 -6.08 10.92 -0.10
N LYS A 58 -6.61 9.98 -0.91
CA LYS A 58 -7.91 9.31 -0.67
C LYS A 58 -7.97 8.66 0.72
N HIS A 59 -6.86 8.10 1.21
CA HIS A 59 -6.77 7.42 2.50
C HIS A 59 -6.29 8.31 3.67
N GLY A 60 -6.07 9.61 3.43
CA GLY A 60 -5.54 10.51 4.45
C GLY A 60 -4.11 10.15 4.88
N VAL A 61 -3.29 9.66 3.95
CA VAL A 61 -1.89 9.28 4.15
C VAL A 61 -1.00 10.26 3.39
N LYS A 62 0.10 10.72 4.00
CA LYS A 62 1.12 11.50 3.30
C LYS A 62 1.92 10.58 2.39
N TYR A 63 2.17 11.02 1.16
CA TYR A 63 2.91 10.22 0.18
C TYR A 63 4.31 9.84 0.67
N ASP A 64 5.01 10.74 1.36
CA ASP A 64 6.34 10.46 1.92
C ASP A 64 6.32 9.39 3.01
N ASP A 65 5.30 9.38 3.87
CA ASP A 65 5.14 8.36 4.91
C ASP A 65 4.83 6.99 4.30
N PHE A 66 3.98 6.96 3.26
CA PHE A 66 3.72 5.75 2.49
C PHE A 66 4.98 5.22 1.82
N LYS A 67 5.75 6.08 1.15
CA LYS A 67 6.99 5.70 0.47
C LYS A 67 8.03 5.17 1.47
N ALA A 68 8.18 5.83 2.61
CA ALA A 68 9.10 5.39 3.66
C ALA A 68 8.69 4.02 4.23
N GLU A 69 7.39 3.82 4.49
CA GLU A 69 6.90 2.52 4.98
C GLU A 69 7.04 1.42 3.94
N LEU A 70 6.74 1.70 2.67
CA LEU A 70 6.93 0.74 1.58
C LEU A 70 8.41 0.35 1.44
N SER A 71 9.32 1.32 1.53
CA SER A 71 10.77 1.06 1.54
C SER A 71 11.19 0.23 2.75
N ARG A 72 10.64 0.50 3.95
CA ARG A 72 10.89 -0.30 5.15
C ARG A 72 10.42 -1.74 4.95
N LEU A 73 9.19 -1.95 4.47
CA LEU A 73 8.63 -3.28 4.23
C LEU A 73 9.45 -4.06 3.20
N LYS A 74 9.90 -3.41 2.12
CA LYS A 74 10.78 -4.05 1.12
C LYS A 74 12.11 -4.55 1.71
N ALA A 75 12.60 -3.89 2.76
CA ALA A 75 13.79 -4.33 3.48
C ALA A 75 13.52 -5.45 4.51
N HIS A 76 12.24 -5.74 4.81
CA HIS A 76 11.81 -6.75 5.79
C HIS A 76 10.78 -7.69 5.15
N PRO A 77 11.20 -8.69 4.36
CA PRO A 77 10.30 -9.54 3.58
C PRO A 77 9.19 -10.21 4.40
N ALA A 78 9.49 -10.68 5.61
CA ALA A 78 8.49 -11.30 6.48
C ALA A 78 7.33 -10.34 6.85
N ASP A 79 7.63 -9.06 7.10
CA ASP A 79 6.59 -8.05 7.37
C ASP A 79 5.80 -7.74 6.10
N PHE A 80 6.49 -7.70 4.96
CA PHE A 80 5.86 -7.44 3.67
C PHE A 80 4.89 -8.55 3.28
N ASP A 81 5.26 -9.82 3.48
CA ASP A 81 4.42 -10.98 3.19
C ASP A 81 3.11 -10.91 3.97
N VAL A 82 3.18 -10.60 5.27
CA VAL A 82 1.98 -10.44 6.13
C VAL A 82 1.07 -9.32 5.63
N VAL A 83 1.63 -8.20 5.16
CA VAL A 83 0.84 -7.10 4.58
C VAL A 83 0.19 -7.53 3.28
N MET A 84 0.95 -8.17 2.39
CA MET A 84 0.48 -8.58 1.07
C MET A 84 -0.58 -9.69 1.14
N GLU A 85 -0.47 -10.64 2.07
CA GLU A 85 -1.50 -11.66 2.31
C GLU A 85 -2.86 -11.01 2.64
N ARG A 86 -2.83 -9.97 3.48
CA ARG A 86 -4.05 -9.20 3.82
C ARG A 86 -4.59 -8.42 2.64
N VAL A 87 -3.71 -7.81 1.84
CA VAL A 87 -4.11 -7.10 0.60
C VAL A 87 -4.80 -8.06 -0.36
N ILE A 88 -4.19 -9.22 -0.62
CA ILE A 88 -4.73 -10.26 -1.52
C ILE A 88 -6.09 -10.73 -1.03
N THR A 89 -6.20 -11.04 0.27
CA THR A 89 -7.47 -11.47 0.87
C THR A 89 -8.58 -10.43 0.69
N GLN A 90 -8.28 -9.14 0.90
CA GLN A 90 -9.26 -8.07 0.70
C GLN A 90 -9.69 -7.93 -0.76
N LEU A 91 -8.75 -8.03 -1.70
CA LEU A 91 -9.05 -7.99 -3.14
C LEU A 91 -9.95 -9.15 -3.57
N GLN A 92 -9.66 -10.37 -3.09
CA GLN A 92 -10.47 -11.56 -3.37
C GLN A 92 -11.89 -11.44 -2.80
N LEU A 93 -12.03 -10.93 -1.57
CA LEU A 93 -13.35 -10.69 -0.97
C LEU A 93 -14.14 -9.64 -1.77
N ALA A 94 -13.49 -8.57 -2.20
CA ALA A 94 -14.12 -7.55 -3.03
C ALA A 94 -14.61 -8.12 -4.37
N GLU A 95 -13.83 -8.98 -5.02
CA GLU A 95 -14.21 -9.67 -6.25
C GLU A 95 -15.43 -10.58 -6.04
N ILE A 96 -15.46 -11.38 -4.98
CA ILE A 96 -16.60 -12.25 -4.64
C ILE A 96 -17.87 -11.43 -4.45
N HIS A 97 -17.78 -10.30 -3.73
CA HIS A 97 -18.92 -9.41 -3.49
C HIS A 97 -19.41 -8.74 -4.78
N ALA A 98 -18.51 -8.27 -5.64
CA ALA A 98 -18.86 -7.69 -6.93
C ALA A 98 -19.60 -8.69 -7.84
N ARG A 99 -19.18 -9.97 -7.83
CA ARG A 99 -19.85 -11.04 -8.59
C ARG A 99 -21.24 -11.39 -8.06
N LYS A 100 -21.46 -11.33 -6.74
CA LYS A 100 -22.77 -11.60 -6.12
C LYS A 100 -23.80 -10.51 -6.43
N GLY A 101 -23.37 -9.25 -6.58
CA GLY A 101 -24.26 -8.13 -6.92
C GLY A 101 -24.70 -8.07 -8.39
N ASN A 102 -24.10 -8.89 -9.27
CA ASN A 102 -24.40 -8.96 -10.70
C ASN A 102 -25.28 -10.18 -11.08
N ARG A 103 -25.88 -10.87 -10.09
CA ARG A 103 -26.86 -11.94 -10.28
C ARG A 103 -28.23 -11.47 -9.78
#